data_AF-V4TGC9-F1
#
_entry.id   AF-V4TGC9-F1
#
_cell.length_a   1.000
_cell.length_b   1.000
_cell.length_c   1.000
_cell.angle_alpha   90.00
_cell.angle_beta   90.00
_cell.angle_gamma   90.00
#
_symmetry.space_group_name_H-M   'P 1'
#
loop_
_entity.id
_entity.type
_entity.pdbx_description
1 polymer ?
#
loop_
_entity_poly.entity_id
_entity_poly.type
_entity_poly.pdbx_seq_one_letter_code
_entity_poly.pdbx_strand_id
1 'polypeptide(L)'
;MRLHDSSNYYESIFLTMKGIDLQMERILTTFATIDLSSNRFQGKIPEVVGKLYSLKSLNISHNNLTGGIPSSLRNLTELESLDLSSNKLAGRIPTQLASLNYLSVLNLSNNQLSGPIPLGSQFNTFGNDSYSGNSGLCGFPLSESCSIDEAPEPTTPTGLIEGDDASSWFDWKLAMLGYASGVVIGLSIGYMAFVTGRPQWFVRMIERKQSRKLRRVIRRGRGSRRSL
;
A
#
# COMPACT_ATOMS: atom_id res chain seq x y z
N MET A 1 -36.98 4.43 0.10
CA MET A 1 -35.66 4.27 0.74
C MET A 1 -34.71 3.69 -0.31
N ARG A 2 -34.07 4.57 -1.09
CA ARG A 2 -32.99 4.22 -2.02
C ARG A 2 -31.85 5.18 -1.75
N LEU A 3 -30.66 4.59 -1.63
CA LEU A 3 -29.43 5.20 -1.19
C LEU A 3 -29.04 6.34 -2.14
N HIS A 4 -28.64 7.45 -1.54
CA HIS A 4 -27.98 8.57 -2.19
C HIS A 4 -26.71 8.04 -2.86
N ASP A 5 -26.69 8.02 -4.19
CA ASP A 5 -25.46 7.94 -4.97
C ASP A 5 -24.99 9.38 -5.19
N SER A 6 -24.02 9.80 -4.37
CA SER A 6 -23.51 11.16 -4.31
C SER A 6 -22.24 11.28 -5.12
N SER A 7 -22.35 11.43 -6.45
CA SER A 7 -21.17 11.81 -7.24
C SER A 7 -21.41 12.59 -8.53
N ASN A 8 -22.63 12.75 -9.07
CA ASN A 8 -22.79 13.45 -10.35
C ASN A 8 -24.02 14.37 -10.37
N TYR A 9 -23.79 15.68 -10.49
CA TYR A 9 -24.83 16.64 -10.88
C TYR A 9 -24.83 16.73 -12.40
N TYR A 10 -25.89 16.21 -13.03
CA TYR A 10 -26.08 16.29 -14.47
C TYR A 10 -26.82 17.59 -14.80
N GLU A 11 -26.18 18.50 -15.52
CA GLU A 11 -26.83 19.62 -16.17
C GLU A 11 -26.73 19.37 -17.68
N SER A 12 -27.83 18.92 -18.28
CA SER A 12 -27.93 18.76 -19.73
C SER A 12 -28.60 19.98 -20.34
N ILE A 13 -28.05 20.46 -21.46
CA ILE A 13 -28.68 21.50 -22.26
C ILE A 13 -29.22 20.82 -23.53
N PHE A 14 -30.53 20.97 -23.76
CA PHE A 14 -31.16 20.58 -25.01
C PHE A 14 -31.05 21.74 -25.98
N LEU A 15 -30.38 21.52 -27.11
CA LEU A 15 -30.21 22.51 -28.15
C LEU A 15 -30.97 22.04 -29.39
N THR A 16 -32.12 22.66 -29.65
CA THR A 16 -32.96 22.33 -30.80
C THR A 16 -32.59 23.23 -31.98
N MET A 17 -32.08 22.65 -33.06
CA MET A 17 -31.83 23.36 -34.33
C MET A 17 -32.53 22.65 -35.47
N LYS A 18 -33.41 23.37 -36.18
CA LYS A 18 -34.17 22.85 -37.35
C LYS A 18 -34.93 21.54 -37.07
N GLY A 19 -35.43 21.37 -35.84
CA GLY A 19 -36.17 20.17 -35.43
C GLY A 19 -35.30 18.97 -35.07
N ILE A 20 -33.99 19.16 -34.95
CA ILE A 20 -33.07 18.16 -34.39
C ILE A 20 -32.72 18.59 -32.97
N ASP A 21 -32.99 17.72 -32.01
CA ASP A 21 -32.62 17.92 -30.61
C ASP A 21 -31.23 17.34 -30.36
N LEU A 22 -30.29 18.20 -29.97
CA LEU A 22 -28.95 17.82 -29.56
C LEU A 22 -28.87 17.94 -28.03
N GLN A 23 -28.66 16.81 -27.36
CA GLN A 23 -28.39 16.78 -25.93
C GLN A 23 -26.88 16.94 -25.72
N MET A 24 -26.48 18.08 -25.15
CA MET A 24 -25.10 18.28 -24.71
C MET A 24 -24.98 17.89 -23.24
N GLU A 25 -24.24 16.81 -22.96
CA GLU A 25 -23.92 16.39 -21.60
C GLU A 25 -22.57 16.99 -21.18
N ARG A 26 -22.61 17.94 -20.25
CA ARG A 26 -21.39 18.44 -19.60
C ARG A 26 -21.10 17.56 -18.39
N ILE A 27 -20.11 16.67 -18.49
CA ILE A 27 -19.60 15.91 -17.35
C ILE A 27 -18.80 16.87 -16.47
N LEU A 28 -19.42 17.41 -15.41
CA LEU A 28 -18.69 18.13 -14.36
C LEU A 28 -18.04 17.10 -13.44
N THR A 29 -16.76 16.78 -13.66
CA THR A 29 -15.94 16.14 -12.64
C THR A 29 -15.82 17.11 -11.46
N THR A 30 -16.57 16.88 -10.38
CA THR A 30 -16.39 17.65 -9.14
C THR A 30 -15.04 17.32 -8.54
N PHE A 31 -14.00 18.01 -8.98
CA PHE A 31 -12.69 18.02 -8.33
C PHE A 31 -12.83 18.82 -7.04
N ALA A 32 -13.11 18.13 -5.93
CA ALA A 32 -13.25 18.76 -4.63
C ALA A 32 -11.85 19.12 -4.10
N THR A 33 -11.48 20.37 -4.30
CA THR A 33 -10.17 20.91 -3.96
C THR A 33 -10.30 22.10 -3.05
N ILE A 34 -9.48 22.12 -2.00
CA ILE A 34 -9.34 23.25 -1.10
C ILE A 34 -7.89 23.72 -1.19
N ASP A 35 -7.71 24.95 -1.68
CA ASP A 35 -6.44 25.66 -1.61
C ASP A 35 -6.59 26.89 -0.73
N LEU A 36 -5.90 26.85 0.40
CA LEU A 36 -5.79 27.90 1.41
C LEU A 36 -4.33 28.32 1.62
N SER A 37 -3.46 27.98 0.67
CA SER A 37 -2.03 28.22 0.77
C SER A 37 -1.68 29.72 0.75
N SER A 38 -0.47 30.05 1.17
CA SER A 38 0.08 31.42 1.08
C SER A 38 -0.74 32.47 1.83
N ASN A 39 -1.18 32.12 3.03
CA ASN A 39 -1.97 32.98 3.90
C ASN A 39 -1.26 33.17 5.25
N ARG A 40 -1.95 33.83 6.19
CA ARG A 40 -1.46 34.05 7.57
C ARG A 40 -2.30 33.29 8.59
N PHE A 41 -2.87 32.15 8.22
CA PHE A 41 -3.67 31.34 9.14
C PHE A 41 -2.82 30.85 10.31
N GLN A 42 -3.40 30.87 11.51
CA GLN A 42 -2.76 30.50 12.77
C GLN A 42 -3.62 29.49 13.52
N GLY A 43 -3.06 28.93 14.61
CA GLY A 43 -3.74 27.91 15.40
C GLY A 43 -3.53 26.51 14.82
N LYS A 44 -4.40 25.57 15.16
CA LYS A 44 -4.29 24.16 14.76
C LYS A 44 -5.15 23.86 13.54
N ILE A 45 -4.78 22.82 12.78
CA ILE A 45 -5.68 22.24 11.77
C ILE A 45 -6.87 21.61 12.52
N PRO A 46 -8.11 22.03 12.26
CA PRO A 46 -9.26 21.52 13.00
C PRO A 46 -9.63 20.10 12.53
N GLU A 47 -9.99 19.23 13.47
CA GLU A 47 -10.38 17.83 13.20
C GLU A 47 -11.56 17.70 12.21
N VAL A 48 -12.36 18.77 12.06
CA VAL A 48 -13.49 18.83 11.13
C VAL A 48 -13.07 18.69 9.66
N VAL A 49 -11.81 19.01 9.31
CA VAL A 49 -11.28 18.81 7.96
C VAL A 49 -11.41 17.35 7.53
N GLY A 50 -11.22 16.40 8.46
CA GLY A 50 -11.42 14.97 8.22
C GLY A 50 -12.87 14.53 7.98
N LYS A 51 -13.85 15.44 7.92
CA LYS A 51 -15.24 15.14 7.52
C LYS A 51 -15.51 15.42 6.03
N LEU A 52 -14.51 15.89 5.29
CA LEU A 52 -14.62 16.21 3.87
C LEU A 52 -14.34 14.97 3.00
N TYR A 53 -15.16 13.92 3.13
CA TYR A 53 -14.87 12.58 2.59
C TYR A 53 -14.55 12.51 1.09
N SER A 54 -15.14 13.39 0.28
CA SER A 54 -14.94 13.47 -1.18
C SER A 54 -13.79 14.38 -1.60
N LEU A 55 -13.00 14.91 -0.65
CA LEU A 55 -11.91 15.84 -0.95
C LEU A 55 -10.76 15.10 -1.64
N LYS A 56 -10.34 15.62 -2.81
CA LYS A 56 -9.25 15.07 -3.63
C LYS A 56 -7.94 15.82 -3.45
N SER A 57 -7.98 17.12 -3.20
CA SER A 57 -6.77 17.91 -3.00
C SER A 57 -6.93 18.89 -1.84
N LEU A 58 -5.97 18.87 -0.93
CA LEU A 58 -5.89 19.79 0.19
C LEU A 58 -4.53 20.48 0.20
N ASN A 59 -4.53 21.78 -0.04
CA ASN A 59 -3.35 22.62 0.05
C ASN A 59 -3.56 23.69 1.14
N ILE A 60 -2.80 23.60 2.23
CA ILE A 60 -2.79 24.60 3.31
C ILE A 60 -1.34 25.05 3.60
N SER A 61 -0.47 24.95 2.61
CA SER A 61 0.95 25.29 2.74
C SER A 61 1.17 26.79 2.93
N HIS A 62 2.39 27.19 3.30
CA HIS A 62 2.78 28.59 3.44
C HIS A 62 1.83 29.39 4.36
N ASN A 63 1.64 28.88 5.56
CA ASN A 63 0.83 29.50 6.60
C ASN A 63 1.60 29.49 7.94
N ASN A 64 0.94 29.89 9.03
CA ASN A 64 1.53 29.91 10.38
C ASN A 64 0.79 28.95 11.33
N LEU A 65 0.34 27.81 10.80
CA LEU A 65 -0.37 26.76 11.54
C LEU A 65 0.59 26.03 12.49
N THR A 66 0.08 25.60 13.64
CA THR A 66 0.81 25.03 14.77
C THR A 66 0.13 23.75 15.27
N GLY A 67 0.80 23.02 16.16
CA GLY A 67 0.27 21.75 16.70
C GLY A 67 0.47 20.58 15.73
N GLY A 68 -0.10 19.42 16.06
CA GLY A 68 0.05 18.20 15.28
C GLY A 68 -0.86 18.11 14.07
N ILE A 69 -0.47 17.26 13.13
CA ILE A 69 -1.34 16.85 12.02
C ILE A 69 -2.49 16.02 12.61
N PRO A 70 -3.76 16.40 12.39
CA PRO A 70 -4.88 15.69 12.98
C PRO A 70 -5.05 14.31 12.36
N SER A 71 -5.24 13.30 13.21
CA SER A 71 -5.43 11.91 12.75
C SER A 71 -6.70 11.71 11.93
N SER A 72 -7.69 12.62 12.03
CA SER A 72 -8.92 12.57 11.24
C SER A 72 -8.69 12.73 9.74
N LEU A 73 -7.54 13.26 9.30
CA LEU A 73 -7.19 13.32 7.87
C LEU A 73 -7.13 11.93 7.21
N ARG A 74 -6.98 10.85 7.99
CA ARG A 74 -7.12 9.47 7.51
C ARG A 74 -8.49 9.21 6.85
N ASN A 75 -9.52 9.93 7.25
CA ASN A 75 -10.87 9.75 6.72
C ASN A 75 -11.07 10.31 5.32
N LEU A 76 -10.10 11.09 4.80
CA LEU A 76 -10.15 11.64 3.44
C LEU A 76 -9.76 10.56 2.44
N THR A 77 -10.59 9.53 2.31
CA THR A 77 -10.24 8.30 1.58
C THR A 77 -10.06 8.51 0.09
N GLU A 78 -10.56 9.61 -0.49
CA GLU A 78 -10.38 9.98 -1.90
C GLU A 78 -9.23 10.98 -2.12
N LEU A 79 -8.44 11.30 -1.09
CA LEU A 79 -7.39 12.31 -1.17
C LEU A 79 -6.24 11.85 -2.07
N GLU A 80 -5.96 12.65 -3.09
CA GLU A 80 -4.92 12.44 -4.10
C GLU A 80 -3.70 13.34 -3.85
N SER A 81 -3.91 14.53 -3.26
CA SER A 81 -2.85 15.51 -2.97
C SER A 81 -3.01 16.14 -1.60
N LEU A 82 -1.93 16.15 -0.81
CA LEU A 82 -1.86 16.79 0.51
C LEU A 82 -0.58 17.64 0.61
N ASP A 83 -0.75 18.95 0.69
CA ASP A 83 0.34 19.89 0.95
C ASP A 83 0.11 20.66 2.25
N LEU A 84 0.96 20.39 3.24
CA LEU A 84 1.01 21.05 4.55
C LEU A 84 2.35 21.77 4.77
N SER A 85 3.15 21.92 3.71
CA SER A 85 4.51 22.43 3.81
C SER A 85 4.58 23.88 4.26
N SER A 86 5.74 24.32 4.73
CA SER A 86 5.98 25.71 5.14
C SER A 86 4.96 26.20 6.17
N ASN A 87 4.84 25.46 7.27
CA ASN A 87 4.04 25.80 8.44
C ASN A 87 4.89 25.63 9.72
N LYS A 88 4.26 25.67 10.90
CA LYS A 88 4.88 25.40 12.22
C LYS A 88 4.27 24.16 12.86
N LEU A 89 3.87 23.17 12.07
CA LEU A 89 3.29 21.93 12.56
C LEU A 89 4.36 21.12 13.30
N ALA A 90 4.00 20.52 14.44
CA ALA A 90 4.93 19.84 15.33
C ALA A 90 4.40 18.50 15.82
N GLY A 91 5.29 17.62 16.26
CA GLY A 91 4.96 16.27 16.72
C GLY A 91 5.03 15.23 15.60
N ARG A 92 4.48 14.04 15.87
CA ARG A 92 4.58 12.89 14.96
C ARG A 92 3.60 12.98 13.80
N ILE A 93 4.02 12.46 12.64
CA ILE A 93 3.11 12.19 11.53
C ILE A 93 2.19 11.02 11.96
N PRO A 94 0.85 11.19 11.94
CA PRO A 94 -0.07 10.11 12.31
C PRO A 94 0.12 8.90 11.40
N THR A 95 0.40 7.73 11.97
CA THR A 95 0.58 6.48 11.22
C THR A 95 -0.69 6.08 10.45
N GLN A 96 -1.83 6.57 10.93
CA GLN A 96 -3.14 6.52 10.28
C GLN A 96 -3.13 7.05 8.84
N LEU A 97 -2.30 8.03 8.51
CA LEU A 97 -2.22 8.58 7.15
C LEU A 97 -1.71 7.58 6.13
N ALA A 98 -0.94 6.56 6.55
CA ALA A 98 -0.46 5.51 5.68
C ALA A 98 -1.58 4.65 5.07
N SER A 99 -2.85 4.79 5.52
CA SER A 99 -3.98 4.11 4.89
C SER A 99 -4.64 4.90 3.74
N LEU A 100 -4.12 6.07 3.38
CA LEU A 100 -4.60 6.85 2.24
C LEU A 100 -4.05 6.27 0.93
N ASN A 101 -4.84 5.41 0.27
CA ASN A 101 -4.37 4.63 -0.87
C ASN A 101 -4.26 5.42 -2.18
N TYR A 102 -5.01 6.51 -2.32
CA TYR A 102 -4.99 7.35 -3.52
C TYR A 102 -4.01 8.52 -3.44
N LEU A 103 -3.34 8.70 -2.29
CA LEU A 103 -2.44 9.82 -2.08
C LEU A 103 -1.22 9.70 -2.99
N SER A 104 -1.14 10.58 -3.98
CA SER A 104 -0.11 10.60 -5.01
C SER A 104 0.92 11.70 -4.81
N VAL A 105 0.53 12.77 -4.11
CA VAL A 105 1.38 13.91 -3.79
C VAL A 105 1.28 14.17 -2.29
N LEU A 106 2.44 14.18 -1.62
CA LEU A 106 2.58 14.56 -0.23
C LEU A 106 3.71 15.58 -0.09
N ASN A 107 3.44 16.68 0.59
CA ASN A 107 4.48 17.62 0.99
C ASN A 107 4.26 18.08 2.44
N LEU A 108 5.17 17.67 3.30
CA LEU A 108 5.24 18.00 4.73
C LEU A 108 6.48 18.84 5.07
N SER A 109 7.22 19.28 4.04
CA SER A 109 8.50 19.97 4.22
C SER A 109 8.37 21.27 5.00
N ASN A 110 9.47 21.72 5.59
CA ASN A 110 9.58 23.00 6.30
C ASN A 110 8.52 23.13 7.42
N ASN A 111 8.53 22.17 8.33
CA ASN A 111 7.74 22.15 9.55
C ASN A 111 8.65 21.81 10.76
N GLN A 112 8.06 21.51 11.92
CA GLN A 112 8.74 21.09 13.15
C GLN A 112 8.34 19.66 13.53
N LEU A 113 8.07 18.80 12.52
CA LEU A 113 7.65 17.42 12.73
C LEU A 113 8.81 16.58 13.28
N SER A 114 8.46 15.55 14.04
CA SER A 114 9.44 14.68 14.69
C SER A 114 9.02 13.21 14.77
N GLY A 115 10.00 12.33 14.96
CA GLY A 115 9.80 10.88 15.06
C GLY A 115 9.81 10.16 13.70
N PRO A 116 9.46 8.86 13.70
CA PRO A 116 9.55 8.03 12.51
C PRO A 116 8.53 8.42 11.45
N ILE A 117 8.96 8.43 10.18
CA ILE A 117 8.07 8.51 9.04
C ILE A 117 7.23 7.22 8.96
N PRO A 118 5.89 7.31 8.86
CA PRO A 118 5.03 6.13 8.72
C PRO A 118 5.41 5.31 7.50
N LEU A 119 5.56 4.01 7.69
CA LEU A 119 5.78 3.06 6.61
C LEU A 119 4.44 2.49 6.13
N GLY A 120 4.29 2.35 4.81
CA GLY A 120 3.17 1.64 4.19
C GLY A 120 2.46 2.41 3.07
N SER A 121 1.77 1.65 2.22
CA SER A 121 1.04 2.19 1.04
C SER A 121 1.90 3.17 0.24
N GLN A 122 1.36 4.36 -0.03
CA GLN A 122 2.02 5.42 -0.79
C GLN A 122 3.12 6.18 -0.01
N PHE A 123 3.22 6.02 1.32
CA PHE A 123 4.24 6.76 2.09
C PHE A 123 5.68 6.36 1.73
N ASN A 124 5.88 5.12 1.26
CA ASN A 124 7.17 4.63 0.81
C ASN A 124 7.56 5.14 -0.59
N THR A 125 6.65 5.82 -1.32
CA THR A 125 6.93 6.32 -2.67
C THR A 125 7.35 7.78 -2.68
N PHE A 126 7.14 8.51 -1.59
CA PHE A 126 7.50 9.93 -1.50
C PHE A 126 9.00 10.11 -1.26
N GLY A 127 9.57 11.14 -1.89
CA GLY A 127 10.99 11.44 -1.81
C GLY A 127 11.37 12.21 -0.54
N ASN A 128 12.68 12.43 -0.38
CA ASN A 128 13.22 13.24 0.73
C ASN A 128 12.69 14.68 0.71
N ASP A 129 12.44 15.22 -0.49
CA ASP A 129 11.86 16.55 -0.69
C ASP A 129 10.55 16.74 0.08
N SER A 130 9.67 15.74 0.09
CA SER A 130 8.40 15.75 0.83
C SER A 130 8.55 15.92 2.35
N TYR A 131 9.72 15.61 2.91
CA TYR A 131 9.97 15.61 4.36
C TYR A 131 11.06 16.60 4.80
N SER A 132 11.75 17.22 3.83
CA SER A 132 12.87 18.14 4.06
C SER A 132 12.53 19.29 4.99
N GLY A 133 13.52 19.86 5.68
CA GLY A 133 13.30 20.98 6.60
C GLY A 133 12.58 20.64 7.92
N ASN A 134 12.42 19.34 8.24
CA ASN A 134 11.99 18.86 9.55
C ASN A 134 13.16 18.15 10.27
N SER A 135 13.82 18.81 11.22
CA SER A 135 15.04 18.28 11.86
C SER A 135 14.81 17.08 12.79
N GLY A 136 13.56 16.85 13.24
CA GLY A 136 13.23 15.76 14.15
C GLY A 136 12.73 14.49 13.46
N LEU A 137 12.54 14.50 12.14
CA LEU A 137 12.06 13.32 11.40
C LEU A 137 13.20 12.33 11.15
N CYS A 138 12.88 11.05 11.22
CA CYS A 138 13.81 9.95 10.99
C CYS A 138 13.12 8.79 10.26
N GLY A 139 13.91 7.87 9.71
CA GLY A 139 13.44 6.72 8.94
C GLY A 139 13.30 7.00 7.44
N PHE A 140 13.13 5.94 6.66
CA PHE A 140 12.99 6.02 5.20
C PHE A 140 11.87 6.99 4.79
N PRO A 141 12.07 7.88 3.80
CA PRO A 141 13.20 7.99 2.86
C PRO A 141 14.41 8.83 3.36
N LEU A 142 14.40 9.32 4.60
CA LEU A 142 15.51 10.08 5.16
C LEU A 142 16.69 9.16 5.53
N SER A 143 17.90 9.72 5.50
CA SER A 143 19.13 9.02 5.91
C SER A 143 19.30 8.92 7.43
N GLU A 144 18.52 9.70 8.20
CA GLU A 144 18.54 9.70 9.65
C GLU A 144 17.87 8.44 10.20
N SER A 145 18.61 7.63 10.96
CA SER A 145 18.06 6.46 11.64
C SER A 145 17.32 6.89 12.91
N CYS A 146 16.17 6.26 13.18
CA CYS A 146 15.45 6.52 14.43
C CYS A 146 16.14 5.79 15.59
N SER A 147 16.77 6.54 16.51
CA SER A 147 17.30 5.97 17.75
C SER A 147 16.16 5.46 18.63
N ILE A 148 16.14 4.15 18.88
CA ILE A 148 15.30 3.54 19.91
C ILE A 148 16.14 3.56 21.18
N ASP A 149 16.12 4.65 21.93
CA ASP A 149 16.75 4.69 23.25
C ASP A 149 15.68 4.55 24.34
N GLU A 150 15.93 3.56 25.22
CA GLU A 150 15.42 3.36 26.58
C GLU A 150 14.25 2.37 26.82
N ALA A 151 14.58 1.07 26.86
CA ALA A 151 13.98 0.10 27.78
C ALA A 151 15.12 -0.63 28.52
N PRO A 152 15.01 -0.87 29.84
CA PRO A 152 16.15 -1.26 30.68
C PRO A 152 16.67 -2.65 30.32
N GLU A 153 17.98 -2.76 30.13
CA GLU A 153 18.68 -4.03 29.93
C GLU A 153 18.45 -4.99 31.12
N PRO A 154 18.11 -6.26 30.89
CA PRO A 154 18.28 -7.30 31.89
C PRO A 154 19.76 -7.72 31.89
N THR A 155 20.39 -7.47 33.04
CA THR A 155 21.73 -7.91 33.47
C THR A 155 22.29 -9.15 32.76
N THR A 156 23.46 -8.99 32.15
CA THR A 156 24.38 -10.05 31.73
C THR A 156 24.82 -10.91 32.92
N PRO A 157 25.00 -12.22 32.73
CA PRO A 157 26.13 -12.92 33.32
C PRO A 157 27.06 -13.46 32.23
N THR A 158 28.34 -13.21 32.47
CA THR A 158 29.54 -13.61 31.73
C THR A 158 29.56 -15.11 31.39
N GLY A 159 29.83 -15.46 30.13
CA GLY A 159 30.11 -16.84 29.73
C GLY A 159 30.15 -17.06 28.22
N LEU A 160 31.37 -17.16 27.68
CA LEU A 160 31.82 -17.66 26.37
C LEU A 160 30.75 -18.32 25.46
N ILE A 161 30.61 -17.83 24.23
CA ILE A 161 30.74 -18.57 22.96
C ILE A 161 30.64 -17.58 21.78
N GLU A 162 31.33 -17.93 20.70
CA GLU A 162 31.61 -17.22 19.46
C GLU A 162 30.40 -16.55 18.80
N GLY A 163 30.71 -15.50 18.04
CA GLY A 163 29.74 -14.59 17.46
C GLY A 163 28.74 -15.25 16.52
N ASP A 164 27.51 -14.75 16.61
CA ASP A 164 26.50 -14.91 15.57
C ASP A 164 25.67 -13.63 15.50
N ASP A 165 25.86 -12.88 14.41
CA ASP A 165 25.01 -11.78 13.99
C ASP A 165 23.60 -12.32 13.70
N ALA A 166 22.69 -12.17 14.65
CA ALA A 166 21.30 -12.57 14.57
C ALA A 166 20.45 -11.66 13.65
N SER A 167 20.94 -11.36 12.44
CA SER A 167 20.16 -10.73 11.37
C SER A 167 20.43 -11.26 9.96
N SER A 168 20.97 -12.48 9.81
CA SER A 168 21.23 -13.08 8.49
C SER A 168 20.69 -14.50 8.29
N TRP A 169 19.50 -14.80 8.84
CA TRP A 169 18.86 -16.12 8.62
C TRP A 169 18.09 -16.23 7.28
N PHE A 170 17.82 -15.13 6.58
CA PHE A 170 17.25 -15.17 5.22
C PHE A 170 18.08 -14.36 4.23
N ASP A 171 19.32 -14.81 4.05
CA ASP A 171 20.22 -14.31 3.02
C ASP A 171 19.70 -14.65 1.60
N TRP A 172 19.66 -13.65 0.73
CA TRP A 172 19.46 -13.79 -0.72
C TRP A 172 20.41 -14.81 -1.36
N LYS A 173 21.54 -15.13 -0.70
CA LYS A 173 22.44 -16.22 -1.09
C LYS A 173 21.76 -17.59 -1.14
N LEU A 174 20.82 -17.87 -0.23
CA LEU A 174 20.05 -19.12 -0.23
C LEU A 174 19.05 -19.16 -1.40
N ALA A 175 18.42 -18.01 -1.70
CA ALA A 175 17.58 -17.86 -2.88
C ALA A 175 18.39 -18.09 -4.17
N MET A 176 19.61 -17.53 -4.26
CA MET A 176 20.50 -17.73 -5.41
C MET A 176 20.94 -19.19 -5.59
N LEU A 177 21.24 -19.91 -4.50
CA LEU A 177 21.53 -21.34 -4.53
C LEU A 177 20.33 -22.18 -5.01
N GLY A 178 19.11 -21.77 -4.63
CA GLY A 178 17.86 -22.39 -5.10
C GLY A 178 17.59 -22.15 -6.59
N TYR A 179 17.78 -20.92 -7.08
CA TYR A 179 17.56 -20.59 -8.49
C TYR A 179 18.55 -21.30 -9.41
N ALA A 180 19.83 -21.35 -9.05
CA ALA A 180 20.85 -22.01 -9.87
C ALA A 180 20.58 -23.51 -10.03
N SER A 181 20.23 -24.19 -8.93
CA SER A 181 19.90 -25.63 -8.98
C SER A 181 18.58 -25.90 -9.72
N GLY A 182 17.56 -25.06 -9.52
CA GLY A 182 16.27 -25.20 -10.17
C GLY A 182 16.31 -25.04 -11.70
N VAL A 183 17.09 -24.08 -12.20
CA VAL A 183 17.23 -23.85 -13.66
C VAL A 183 17.94 -25.01 -14.35
N VAL A 184 19.01 -25.55 -13.75
CA VAL A 184 19.75 -26.68 -14.33
C VAL A 184 18.89 -27.94 -14.37
N ILE A 185 18.15 -28.23 -13.29
CA ILE A 185 17.23 -29.38 -13.24
C ILE A 185 16.10 -29.19 -14.25
N GLY A 186 15.53 -27.99 -14.35
CA GLY A 186 14.47 -27.66 -15.30
C GLY A 186 14.89 -27.82 -16.76
N LEU A 187 16.06 -27.31 -17.14
CA LEU A 187 16.62 -27.47 -18.48
C LEU A 187 16.97 -28.93 -18.79
N SER A 188 17.47 -29.68 -17.80
CA SER A 188 17.78 -31.11 -17.97
C SER A 188 16.52 -31.95 -18.21
N ILE A 189 15.45 -31.71 -17.44
CA ILE A 189 14.16 -32.40 -17.62
C ILE A 189 13.51 -31.98 -18.94
N GLY A 190 13.56 -30.69 -19.28
CA GLY A 190 13.03 -30.16 -20.54
C GLY A 190 13.74 -30.75 -21.75
N TYR A 191 15.08 -30.80 -21.73
CA TYR A 191 15.89 -31.42 -22.78
C TYR A 191 15.60 -32.91 -22.92
N MET A 192 15.53 -33.65 -21.80
CA MET A 192 15.17 -35.07 -21.83
C MET A 192 13.76 -35.29 -22.40
N ALA A 193 12.79 -34.45 -22.05
CA ALA A 193 11.43 -34.54 -22.60
C ALA A 193 11.38 -34.21 -24.10
N PHE A 194 12.18 -33.24 -24.55
CA PHE A 194 12.26 -32.83 -25.95
C PHE A 194 12.95 -33.89 -26.83
N VAL A 195 14.06 -34.49 -26.36
CA VAL A 195 14.79 -35.52 -27.11
C VAL A 195 14.06 -36.85 -27.11
N THR A 196 13.43 -37.23 -26.00
CA THR A 196 12.74 -38.54 -25.91
C THR A 196 11.29 -38.50 -26.42
N GLY A 197 10.74 -37.31 -26.69
CA GLY A 197 9.41 -37.06 -27.30
C GLY A 197 8.20 -37.49 -26.46
N ARG A 198 8.33 -38.52 -25.61
CA ARG A 198 7.32 -39.06 -24.70
C ARG A 198 7.97 -39.75 -23.50
N PRO A 199 8.24 -39.04 -22.38
CA PRO A 199 8.88 -39.65 -21.22
C PRO A 199 7.99 -40.73 -20.59
N GLN A 200 8.33 -42.00 -20.80
CA GLN A 200 7.52 -43.15 -20.37
C GLN A 200 7.28 -43.20 -18.85
N TRP A 201 8.23 -42.69 -18.05
CA TRP A 201 8.08 -42.62 -16.59
C TRP A 201 6.97 -41.67 -16.15
N PHE A 202 6.77 -40.56 -16.87
CA PHE A 202 5.74 -39.56 -16.59
C PHE A 202 4.34 -40.08 -16.96
N VAL A 203 4.23 -40.72 -18.13
CA VAL A 203 2.99 -41.37 -18.58
C VAL A 203 2.56 -42.46 -17.58
N ARG A 204 3.48 -43.34 -17.18
CA ARG A 204 3.22 -44.37 -16.15
C ARG A 204 2.80 -43.77 -14.80
N MET A 205 3.32 -42.60 -14.45
CA MET A 205 2.94 -41.91 -13.21
C MET A 205 1.51 -41.38 -13.27
N ILE A 206 1.10 -40.79 -14.40
CA ILE A 206 -0.27 -40.33 -14.63
C ILE A 206 -1.25 -41.50 -14.65
N GLU A 207 -0.92 -42.60 -15.34
CA GLU A 207 -1.74 -43.81 -15.37
C GLU A 207 -1.93 -44.43 -13.98
N ARG A 208 -0.87 -44.47 -13.15
CA ARG A 208 -0.97 -44.91 -11.75
C ARG A 208 -1.88 -44.01 -10.91
N LYS A 209 -1.84 -42.69 -11.11
CA LYS A 209 -2.75 -41.75 -10.43
C LYS A 209 -4.20 -41.96 -10.89
N GLN A 210 -4.46 -42.13 -12.18
CA GLN A 210 -5.81 -42.40 -12.70
C GLN A 210 -6.36 -43.75 -12.21
N SER A 211 -5.53 -44.79 -12.22
CA SER A 211 -5.89 -46.12 -11.70
C SER A 211 -6.24 -46.08 -10.20
N ARG A 212 -5.50 -45.31 -9.39
CA ARG A 212 -5.81 -45.08 -7.97
C ARG A 212 -7.13 -44.31 -7.81
N LYS A 213 -7.42 -43.32 -8.66
CA LYS A 213 -8.67 -42.55 -8.65
C LYS A 213 -9.87 -43.46 -9.00
N LEU A 214 -9.74 -44.29 -10.03
CA LEU A 214 -10.75 -45.24 -10.47
C LEU A 214 -11.05 -46.30 -9.38
N ARG A 215 -10.02 -46.83 -8.71
CA ARG A 215 -10.20 -47.75 -7.56
C ARG A 215 -10.95 -47.11 -6.39
N ARG A 216 -10.77 -45.81 -6.13
CA ARG A 216 -11.52 -45.07 -5.10
C ARG A 216 -12.98 -44.87 -5.48
N VAL A 217 -13.28 -44.61 -6.76
CA VAL A 217 -14.65 -44.48 -7.28
C VAL A 217 -15.41 -45.80 -7.21
N ILE A 218 -14.78 -46.91 -7.64
CA ILE A 218 -15.40 -48.25 -7.59
C ILE A 218 -15.68 -48.70 -6.15
N ARG A 219 -14.79 -48.38 -5.19
CA ARG A 219 -15.03 -48.66 -3.76
C ARG A 219 -16.22 -47.86 -3.18
N ARG A 220 -16.42 -46.62 -3.61
CA ARG A 220 -17.59 -45.81 -3.20
C ARG A 220 -18.90 -46.29 -3.82
N GLY A 221 -18.88 -46.82 -5.04
CA GLY A 221 -20.07 -47.39 -5.70
C GLY A 221 -20.54 -48.73 -5.13
N ARG A 222 -19.64 -49.55 -4.56
CA ARG A 222 -20.00 -50.86 -3.96
C ARG A 222 -20.54 -50.79 -2.53
N GLY A 223 -20.39 -49.65 -1.84
CA GLY A 223 -20.97 -49.43 -0.50
C GLY A 223 -22.45 -49.02 -0.50
N SER A 224 -22.99 -48.55 -1.63
CA SER A 224 -24.35 -48.00 -1.72
C SER A 224 -25.41 -48.99 -2.25
N ARG A 225 -25.05 -50.26 -2.49
CA ARG A 225 -25.95 -51.29 -3.08
C ARG A 225 -26.21 -52.51 -2.16
N ARG A 226 -26.00 -52.36 -0.84
CA ARG A 226 -26.23 -53.42 0.17
C ARG A 226 -27.20 -53.02 1.30
N SER A 227 -28.00 -51.99 1.10
CA SER A 227 -29.07 -51.59 2.03
C SER A 227 -30.40 -51.43 1.26
N LEU A 228 -31.01 -52.56 0.93
CA LEU A 228 -32.43 -52.76 0.66
C LEU A 228 -32.69 -54.26 0.77
#